data_AF-A0A5W4F1H9-F1
#
_entry.id   AF-A0A5W4F1H9-F1
#
_cell.length_a   1.000
_cell.length_b   1.000
_cell.length_c   1.000
_cell.angle_alpha   90.00
_cell.angle_beta   90.00
_cell.angle_gamma   90.00
#
_symmetry.space_group_name_H-M   'P 1'
#
loop_
_entity.id
_entity.type
_entity.pdbx_description
1 polymer ?
#
loop_
_entity_poly.entity_id
_entity_poly.type
_entity_poly.pdbx_seq_one_letter_code
_entity_poly.pdbx_strand_id
1 'polypeptide(L)'
;EFEELKPYEVEIVFINDGSKDATESIINKIAASDPLVIPLSFTRNFGKEPALFAGLDHATGDAVIPIDVDLQDPIEVIPHL
;
A
#
# COMPACT_ATOMS: atom_id res chain seq x y z
N GLU A 1 4.54 16.08 9.21
CA GLU A 1 3.34 15.72 9.98
C GLU A 1 3.48 14.40 10.75
N PHE A 2 4.40 13.49 10.40
CA PHE A 2 4.71 12.31 11.24
C PHE A 2 6.19 12.26 11.61
N GLU A 3 6.61 13.10 12.56
CA GLU A 3 8.00 13.14 13.04
C GLU A 3 8.46 11.78 13.61
N GLU A 4 7.53 11.01 14.17
CA GLU A 4 7.78 9.70 14.77
C GLU A 4 8.14 8.63 13.73
N LEU A 5 7.77 8.82 12.45
CA LEU A 5 8.12 7.88 11.37
C LEU A 5 9.43 8.22 10.68
N LYS A 6 10.00 9.41 10.90
CA LYS A 6 11.27 9.83 10.28
C LYS A 6 12.46 8.88 10.51
N PRO A 7 12.57 8.15 11.63
CA PRO A 7 13.66 7.20 11.82
C PRO A 7 13.57 5.97 10.93
N TYR A 8 12.43 5.71 10.29
CA TYR A 8 12.18 4.50 9.52
C TYR A 8 12.19 4.79 8.01
N GLU A 9 12.69 3.81 7.24
CA GLU A 9 12.42 3.75 5.82
C GLU A 9 11.00 3.20 5.62
N VAL A 10 10.20 3.87 4.79
CA VAL A 10 8.79 3.54 4.58
C VAL A 10 8.57 3.25 3.12
N GLU A 11 7.80 2.21 2.85
CA GLU A 11 7.22 1.92 1.54
C GLU A 11 5.72 1.68 1.68
N ILE A 12 4.98 2.01 0.63
CA ILE A 12 3.54 1.86 0.55
C ILE A 12 3.23 0.98 -0.65
N VAL A 13 3.05 -0.31 -0.39
CA VAL A 13 2.70 -1.29 -1.42
C VAL A 13 1.20 -1.21 -1.71
N PHE A 14 0.83 -0.60 -2.83
CA PHE A 14 -0.57 -0.49 -3.28
C PHE A 14 -0.92 -1.64 -4.21
N ILE A 15 -1.83 -2.52 -3.78
CA ILE A 15 -2.31 -3.64 -4.59
C ILE A 15 -3.61 -3.27 -5.31
N ASN A 16 -3.58 -3.22 -6.63
CA ASN A 16 -4.78 -3.12 -7.46
C ASN A 16 -5.28 -4.53 -7.81
N ASP A 17 -6.35 -4.97 -7.14
CA ASP A 17 -7.02 -6.27 -7.37
C ASP A 17 -7.98 -6.24 -8.58
N GLY A 18 -7.47 -5.84 -9.74
CA GLY A 18 -8.21 -5.83 -11.00
C GLY A 18 -9.39 -4.86 -11.06
N SER A 19 -9.19 -3.64 -10.55
CA SER A 19 -10.18 -2.55 -10.64
C SER A 19 -10.54 -2.24 -12.09
N LYS A 20 -11.79 -1.80 -12.32
CA LYS A 20 -12.34 -1.51 -13.67
C LYS A 20 -12.45 -0.02 -13.98
N ASP A 21 -12.12 0.83 -13.02
CA ASP A 21 -12.17 2.28 -13.13
C ASP A 21 -10.75 2.85 -13.30
N ALA A 22 -10.57 4.13 -12.97
CA ALA A 22 -9.29 4.82 -13.12
C ALA A 22 -8.25 4.47 -12.04
N THR A 23 -8.57 3.59 -11.08
CA THR A 23 -7.74 3.30 -9.91
C THR A 23 -6.30 2.95 -10.29
N GLU A 24 -6.10 2.00 -11.21
CA GLU A 24 -4.76 1.62 -11.66
C GLU A 24 -3.97 2.80 -12.23
N SER A 25 -4.61 3.64 -13.05
CA SER A 25 -3.96 4.81 -13.65
C SER A 25 -3.58 5.83 -12.58
N ILE A 26 -4.41 6.01 -11.56
CA ILE A 26 -4.15 6.93 -10.45
C ILE A 26 -2.97 6.42 -9.62
N ILE A 27 -2.98 5.15 -9.22
CA ILE A 27 -1.87 4.56 -8.44
C ILE A 27 -0.55 4.70 -9.20
N ASN A 28 -0.52 4.36 -10.50
CA ASN A 28 0.69 4.48 -11.31
C ASN A 28 1.19 5.93 -11.44
N LYS A 29 0.28 6.91 -11.50
CA LYS A 29 0.67 8.34 -11.50
C LYS A 29 1.27 8.76 -10.17
N ILE A 30 0.69 8.30 -9.06
CA ILE A 30 1.21 8.58 -7.71
C ILE A 30 2.61 7.98 -7.57
N ALA A 31 2.79 6.71 -7.93
CA ALA A 31 4.09 6.01 -7.91
C ALA A 31 5.16 6.70 -8.76
N ALA A 32 4.77 7.33 -9.88
CA ALA A 32 5.70 8.10 -10.71
C ALA A 32 6.17 9.40 -10.04
N SER A 33 5.42 9.93 -9.07
CA SER A 33 5.71 11.20 -8.38
C SER A 33 6.18 11.03 -6.94
N ASP A 34 5.87 9.90 -6.30
CA ASP A 34 6.20 9.60 -4.91
C ASP A 34 6.94 8.24 -4.85
N PRO A 35 8.25 8.24 -4.57
CA PRO A 35 9.06 7.02 -4.55
C PRO A 35 8.69 6.07 -3.41
N LEU A 36 7.90 6.52 -2.42
CA LEU A 36 7.41 5.65 -1.36
C LEU A 36 6.30 4.72 -1.86
N VAL A 37 5.66 5.03 -2.99
CA VAL A 37 4.50 4.27 -3.50
C VAL A 37 4.93 3.21 -4.50
N ILE A 38 4.68 1.95 -4.17
CA ILE A 38 5.02 0.77 -4.97
C ILE A 38 3.74 0.15 -5.51
N PRO A 39 3.44 0.28 -6.82
CA PRO A 39 2.23 -0.26 -7.41
C PRO A 39 2.38 -1.76 -7.74
N LEU A 40 1.41 -2.57 -7.31
CA LEU A 40 1.27 -3.97 -7.69
C LEU A 40 -0.12 -4.20 -8.32
N SER A 41 -0.18 -4.47 -9.62
CA SER A 41 -1.46 -4.72 -10.32
C SER A 41 -1.65 -6.20 -10.64
N PHE A 42 -2.83 -6.73 -10.27
CA PHE A 42 -3.28 -8.01 -10.79
C PHE A 42 -3.94 -7.86 -12.15
N THR A 43 -3.84 -8.92 -12.97
CA THR A 43 -4.43 -8.96 -14.32
C THR A 43 -5.96 -9.04 -14.32
N ARG A 44 -6.56 -9.41 -13.19
CA ARG A 44 -8.01 -9.48 -12.94
C ARG A 44 -8.25 -9.49 -11.42
N ASN A 45 -9.52 -9.45 -11.01
CA ASN A 45 -9.88 -9.60 -9.60
C ASN A 45 -9.67 -11.05 -9.13
N PHE A 46 -8.93 -11.21 -8.03
CA PHE A 46 -8.66 -12.46 -7.32
C PHE A 46 -9.22 -12.47 -5.89
N GLY A 47 -9.52 -11.30 -5.32
CA GLY A 47 -10.06 -11.15 -3.97
C GLY A 47 -9.07 -10.58 -2.97
N LYS A 48 -9.56 -10.27 -1.77
CA LYS A 48 -8.81 -9.58 -0.71
C LYS A 48 -7.63 -10.40 -0.20
N GLU A 49 -7.80 -11.69 0.08
CA GLU A 49 -6.72 -12.50 0.66
C GLU A 49 -5.55 -12.71 -0.32
N PRO A 50 -5.78 -13.03 -1.62
CA PRO A 50 -4.68 -13.08 -2.59
C PRO A 50 -3.96 -11.75 -2.76
N ALA A 51 -4.71 -10.63 -2.77
CA ALA A 51 -4.13 -9.30 -2.86
C ALA A 51 -3.24 -9.01 -1.64
N LEU A 52 -3.77 -9.23 -0.43
CA LEU A 52 -3.03 -9.07 0.82
C LEU A 52 -1.76 -9.92 0.84
N PHE A 53 -1.86 -11.20 0.45
CA PHE A 53 -0.71 -12.10 0.42
C PHE A 53 0.36 -11.62 -0.57
N ALA A 54 -0.02 -11.13 -1.75
CA ALA A 54 0.93 -10.60 -2.70
C ALA A 54 1.60 -9.31 -2.22
N GLY A 55 0.88 -8.48 -1.46
CA GLY A 55 1.49 -7.34 -0.75
C GLY A 55 2.53 -7.78 0.28
N LEU A 56 2.20 -8.78 1.10
CA LEU A 56 3.13 -9.33 2.10
C LEU A 56 4.37 -9.97 1.47
N ASP A 57 4.22 -10.67 0.34
CA ASP A 57 5.32 -11.30 -0.39
C ASP A 57 6.22 -10.27 -1.09
N HIS A 58 5.65 -9.14 -1.53
CA HIS A 58 6.38 -8.08 -2.20
C HIS A 58 7.04 -7.08 -1.24
N ALA A 59 6.49 -6.90 -0.04
CA ALA A 59 7.03 -6.00 0.96
C ALA A 59 8.43 -6.44 1.42
N THR A 60 9.29 -5.45 1.65
CA THR A 60 10.71 -5.63 1.96
C THR A 60 11.10 -5.18 3.38
N GLY A 61 10.22 -4.43 4.05
CA GLY A 61 10.46 -3.90 5.39
C GLY A 61 10.51 -4.96 6.50
N ASP A 62 11.18 -4.62 7.60
CA ASP A 62 11.27 -5.45 8.81
C ASP A 62 9.91 -5.66 9.51
N ALA A 63 8.96 -4.75 9.27
CA ALA A 63 7.60 -4.80 9.76
C ALA A 63 6.62 -4.41 8.64
N VAL A 64 5.46 -5.08 8.58
CA VAL A 64 4.44 -4.83 7.57
C VAL A 64 3.10 -4.61 8.24
N ILE A 65 2.44 -3.50 7.90
CA ILE A 65 1.14 -3.10 8.45
C ILE A 65 0.14 -3.04 7.30
N PRO A 66 -0.76 -4.04 7.18
CA PRO A 66 -1.83 -3.98 6.20
C PRO A 66 -2.90 -2.97 6.64
N ILE A 67 -3.33 -2.12 5.71
CA ILE A 67 -4.34 -1.06 5.95
C ILE A 67 -5.40 -1.15 4.86
N ASP A 68 -6.68 -1.08 5.24
CA ASP A 68 -7.78 -0.99 4.29
C ASP A 68 -7.85 0.43 3.68
N VAL A 69 -8.02 0.49 2.35
CA VAL A 69 -7.95 1.75 1.57
C VAL A 69 -9.10 2.73 1.81
N ASP A 70 -10.11 2.33 2.59
CA ASP A 70 -11.20 3.17 3.03
C ASP A 70 -10.87 3.98 4.30
N LEU A 71 -9.68 3.76 4.88
CA LEU A 71 -9.14 4.45 6.06
C LEU A 71 -10.12 4.46 7.24
N GLN A 72 -10.84 3.35 7.47
CA GLN A 72 -11.64 3.20 8.68
C GLN A 72 -10.77 3.20 9.96
N ASP A 73 -9.51 2.76 9.84
CA ASP A 73 -8.53 2.80 10.92
C ASP A 73 -7.63 4.05 10.83
N PRO A 74 -7.35 4.74 11.96
CA PRO A 74 -6.51 5.94 11.98
C PRO A 74 -5.03 5.61 11.75
N ILE A 75 -4.41 6.26 10.76
CA ILE A 75 -3.00 6.07 10.40
C ILE A 75 -2.04 6.60 11.47
N GLU A 76 -2.50 7.52 12.32
CA GLU A 76 -1.73 8.11 13.42
C GLU A 76 -1.31 7.08 14.48
N VAL A 77 -1.92 5.88 14.47
CA VAL A 77 -1.58 4.79 15.40
C VAL A 77 -0.32 4.04 14.98
N ILE A 78 0.06 4.07 13.70
CA ILE A 78 1.19 3.32 13.15
C ILE A 78 2.50 3.49 13.94
N PRO A 79 2.93 4.72 14.33
CA PRO A 79 4.19 4.90 15.05
C PRO A 79 4.21 4.34 16.48
N HIS A 80 3.04 3.94 17.01
CA HIS A 80 2.85 3.45 18.38
C HIS A 80 2.78 1.91 18.49
N LEU A 81 2.83 1.20 17.36
CA LEU A 81 2.84 -0.26 17.28
C LEU A 81 4.26 -0.81 17.47
#